data_AF-A0A6I7XHB9-F1
#
_entry.id   AF-A0A6I7XHB9-F1
#
_cell.length_a   1.000
_cell.length_b   1.000
_cell.length_c   1.000
_cell.angle_alpha   90.00
_cell.angle_beta   90.00
_cell.angle_gamma   90.00
#
_symmetry.space_group_name_H-M   'P 1'
#
loop_
_entity.id
_entity.type
_entity.pdbx_description
1 polymer ?
#
loop_
_entity_poly.entity_id
_entity_poly.type
_entity_poly.pdbx_seq_one_letter_code
_entity_poly.pdbx_strand_id
1 'polypeptide(L)' 'MADEKKSCDLCGLPVEVEGFTLLTKEGDKVFCCEGCQGIYQMLNEDNLLPEEASK' A
#
# COMPACT_ATOMS: atom_id res chain seq x y z
N MET A 1 -23.78 0.45 9.09
CA MET A 1 -22.76 -0.52 8.69
C MET A 1 -21.61 0.33 8.20
N ALA A 2 -20.52 0.45 8.97
CA ALA A 2 -19.39 1.28 8.57
C ALA A 2 -18.60 0.46 7.55
N ASP A 3 -18.82 0.75 6.28
CA ASP A 3 -17.93 0.33 5.22
C ASP A 3 -16.64 1.13 5.44
N GLU A 4 -15.73 0.58 6.25
CA GLU A 4 -14.41 1.16 6.50
C GLU A 4 -13.56 0.99 5.24
N LYS A 5 -13.94 1.73 4.18
CA LYS A 5 -13.13 1.84 2.96
C LYS A 5 -11.79 2.40 3.37
N LYS A 6 -10.76 1.55 3.27
CA LYS A 6 -9.39 1.99 3.52
C LYS A 6 -9.05 3.12 2.56
N SER A 7 -8.37 4.13 3.09
CA SER A 7 -7.86 5.23 2.29
C SER A 7 -6.45 4.90 1.80
N CYS A 8 -6.10 5.35 0.60
CA CYS A 8 -4.76 5.22 0.06
C CYS A 8 -3.76 5.96 0.96
N ASP A 9 -2.72 5.27 1.41
CA ASP A 9 -1.67 5.83 2.26
C ASP A 9 -0.85 6.94 1.55
N LEU A 10 -0.89 7.01 0.21
CA LEU A 10 -0.15 8.02 -0.56
C LEU A 10 -0.99 9.25 -0.92
N CYS A 11 -2.17 9.07 -1.52
CA CYS A 11 -2.98 10.17 -2.05
C CYS A 11 -4.26 10.46 -1.24
N GLY A 12 -4.59 9.62 -0.25
CA GLY A 12 -5.78 9.79 0.59
C GLY A 12 -7.12 9.46 -0.08
N LEU A 13 -7.11 9.04 -1.35
CA LEU A 13 -8.32 8.61 -2.05
C LEU A 13 -8.84 7.27 -1.52
N PRO A 14 -10.15 6.99 -1.63
CA PRO A 14 -10.70 5.69 -1.25
C PRO A 14 -10.08 4.57 -2.09
N VAL A 15 -9.67 3.48 -1.45
CA VAL A 15 -9.24 2.26 -2.12
C VAL A 15 -10.49 1.53 -2.62
N GLU A 16 -10.75 1.60 -3.91
CA GLU A 16 -11.88 0.91 -4.56
C GLU A 16 -11.52 -0.53 -4.96
N VAL A 17 -10.23 -0.81 -5.11
CA VAL A 17 -9.69 -2.10 -5.55
C VAL A 17 -8.58 -2.55 -4.61
N GLU A 18 -8.77 -3.70 -3.98
CA GLU A 18 -7.76 -4.34 -3.14
C GLU A 18 -6.70 -5.06 -4.00
N GLY A 19 -5.50 -5.25 -3.46
CA GLY A 19 -4.38 -5.92 -4.14
C GLY A 19 -3.13 -5.08 -4.31
N PHE A 20 -3.21 -3.77 -4.03
CA PHE A 20 -2.06 -2.88 -3.99
C PHE A 20 -1.65 -2.62 -2.54
N THR A 21 -0.84 -3.52 -1.99
CA THR A 21 -0.32 -3.44 -0.62
C THR A 21 1.19 -3.55 -0.60
N LEU A 22 1.83 -2.85 0.34
CA LEU A 22 3.27 -2.98 0.59
C LEU A 22 3.52 -3.23 2.06
N LEU A 23 4.34 -4.23 2.34
CA LEU A 23 4.86 -4.44 3.68
C LEU A 23 6.06 -3.50 3.87
N THR A 24 5.94 -2.58 4.82
CA THR A 24 7.03 -1.67 5.19
C THR A 24 7.45 -1.92 6.62
N LYS A 25 8.61 -1.35 7.02
CA LYS A 25 9.08 -1.39 8.42
C LYS A 25 8.09 -0.75 9.40
N GLU A 26 7.22 0.12 8.91
CA GLU A 26 6.18 0.80 9.69
C GLU A 26 4.84 0.04 9.71
N GLY A 27 4.72 -1.03 8.91
CA GLY A 27 3.54 -1.88 8.79
C GLY A 27 3.02 -1.99 7.36
N ASP A 28 1.86 -2.60 7.21
CA ASP A 28 1.19 -2.76 5.91
C ASP A 28 0.62 -1.43 5.42
N LYS A 29 0.97 -1.05 4.20
CA LYS A 29 0.47 0.12 3.49
C LYS A 29 -0.47 -0.31 2.38
N VAL A 30 -1.57 0.42 2.21
CA VAL A 30 -2.61 0.17 1.19
C VAL A 30 -2.69 1.31 0.20
N PHE A 31 -2.87 0.97 -1.08
CA PHE A 31 -2.89 1.92 -2.17
C PHE A 31 -4.13 1.74 -3.04
N CYS A 32 -4.62 2.84 -3.62
CA CYS A 32 -5.79 2.80 -4.51
C CYS A 32 -5.47 2.27 -5.92
N CYS A 33 -4.20 2.25 -6.32
CA CYS A 33 -3.75 1.79 -7.63
C CYS A 33 -2.25 1.45 -7.63
N GLU A 34 -1.81 0.73 -8.66
CA GLU A 34 -0.39 0.40 -8.91
C GLU A 34 0.51 1.64 -8.97
N GLY A 35 0.00 2.75 -9.52
CA GLY A 35 0.76 4.00 -9.58
C GLY A 35 1.13 4.55 -8.20
N CYS A 36 0.19 4.52 -7.24
CA CYS A 36 0.47 4.96 -5.87
C CYS A 36 1.42 3.98 -5.16
N GLN A 37 1.26 2.69 -5.39
CA GLN A 37 2.15 1.67 -4.86
C GLN A 37 3.59 1.88 -5.37
N GLY A 38 3.78 1.98 -6.69
CA GLY A 38 5.10 2.14 -7.30
C GLY A 38 5.79 3.43 -6.88
N ILE A 39 5.06 4.56 -6.82
CA ILE A 39 5.63 5.83 -6.32
C ILE A 39 6.06 5.66 -4.86
N TYR A 40 5.24 5.04 -4.02
CA TYR A 40 5.58 4.82 -2.62
C TYR A 40 6.81 3.90 -2.49
N GLN A 41 6.90 2.83 -3.28
CA GLN A 41 8.06 1.95 -3.33
C GLN A 41 9.33 2.71 -3.71
N MET A 42 9.28 3.56 -4.73
CA MET A 42 10.45 4.33 -5.19
C MET A 42 10.87 5.39 -4.15
N LEU A 43 9.92 6.03 -3.48
CA LEU A 43 10.22 7.05 -2.46
C LEU A 43 10.65 6.46 -1.13
N ASN A 44 10.27 5.22 -0.84
CA ASN A 44 10.48 4.56 0.45
C ASN A 44 11.19 3.21 0.29
N GLU A 45 12.05 3.05 -0.72
CA GLU A 45 12.70 1.78 -1.04
C GLU A 45 13.43 1.17 0.17
N ASP A 46 14.11 2.01 0.95
CA ASP A 46 14.81 1.62 2.18
C ASP A 46 13.88 1.18 3.32
N ASN A 47 12.61 1.58 3.27
CA ASN A 47 11.58 1.24 4.25
C ASN A 47 10.71 0.05 3.83
N LEU A 48 10.83 -0.42 2.59
CA LEU A 48 10.17 -1.65 2.17
C LEU A 48 10.81 -2.83 2.88
N LEU A 49 9.97 -3.68 3.45
CA LEU A 49 10.41 -5.00 3.85
C LEU A 49 10.39 -5.89 2.61
N PRO A 50 11.37 -6.81 2.46
CA PRO A 50 11.26 -7.83 1.43
C PRO A 50 9.95 -8.55 1.67
N GLU A 51 9.01 -8.41 0.74
CA GLU A 51 7.83 -9.26 0.70
C GLU A 51 8.39 -10.68 0.65
N GLU A 52 8.31 -11.41 1.77
CA GLU A 52 8.51 -12.84 1.74
C GLU A 52 7.51 -13.34 0.71
N ALA A 53 8.05 -13.68 -0.45
CA ALA A 53 7.43 -14.53 -1.45
C ALA A 53 7.04 -15.82 -0.72
N SER A 54 5.88 -15.79 -0.05
CA SER A 54 5.28 -16.96 0.57
C SER A 54 4.67 -17.77 -0.57
N LYS A 55 5.57 -18.49 -1.24
CA LYS A 55 5.48 -19.87 -1.69
C LYS A 55 4.31 -20.28 -2.59
#